data_AF-A0A2K9A7U1-F1
#
_entry.id   AF-A0A2K9A7U1-F1
#
_cell.length_a   1.000
_cell.length_b   1.000
_cell.length_c   1.000
_cell.angle_alpha   90.00
_cell.angle_beta   90.00
_cell.angle_gamma   90.00
#
_symmetry.space_group_name_H-M   'P 1'
#
loop_
_entity.id
_entity.type
_entity.pdbx_description
1 polymer ?
#
loop_
_entity_poly.entity_id
_entity_poly.type
_entity_poly.pdbx_seq_one_letter_code
_entity_poly.pdbx_strand_id
1 'polypeptide(L)'
;MGLKQKFQQPIYKDDLIYVIRQVLFMGFTGGILIGALQLLMIYLFNFELTWLMLFVLAFLTARRIKQVIQENHIIYNLLSVLAFILGYYILNITTRVGIFYLLTGSLSNVPVLAILNPIIYFQFLNPLSSTFLQVNNLLEILFFIIGIYYAFQYSK
;
A
#
# COMPACT_ATOMS: atom_id res chain seq x y z
N MET A 1 -21.32 6.18 17.31
CA MET A 1 -20.41 5.72 18.39
C MET A 1 -19.19 6.62 18.42
N GLY A 2 -18.91 7.23 19.58
CA GLY A 2 -17.73 8.07 19.74
C GLY A 2 -16.44 7.25 19.65
N LEU A 3 -15.32 7.87 19.22
CA LEU A 3 -14.01 7.22 19.13
C LEU A 3 -13.64 6.48 20.43
N LYS A 4 -13.95 7.07 21.59
CA LYS A 4 -13.69 6.50 22.91
C LYS A 4 -14.37 5.13 23.14
N GLN A 5 -15.56 4.93 22.58
CA GLN A 5 -16.28 3.63 22.67
C GLN A 5 -15.67 2.57 21.76
N LYS A 6 -15.11 2.96 20.60
CA LYS A 6 -14.48 2.00 19.66
C LYS A 6 -13.13 1.46 20.12
N PHE A 7 -12.44 2.19 21.00
CA PHE A 7 -11.21 1.73 21.67
C PHE A 7 -11.48 0.87 22.91
N GLN A 8 -12.72 0.83 23.39
CA GLN A 8 -13.11 0.04 24.57
C GLN A 8 -13.68 -1.33 24.19
N GLN A 9 -13.83 -1.62 22.89
CA GLN A 9 -14.28 -2.93 22.42
C GLN A 9 -13.21 -4.00 22.73
N PRO A 10 -13.62 -5.24 23.05
CA PRO A 10 -12.66 -6.29 23.36
C PRO A 10 -11.82 -6.64 22.12
N ILE A 11 -10.53 -6.90 22.35
CA ILE A 11 -9.60 -7.36 21.31
C ILE A 11 -9.29 -8.83 21.59
N TYR A 12 -9.73 -9.71 20.72
CA TYR A 12 -9.34 -11.11 20.76
C TYR A 12 -7.93 -11.28 20.19
N LYS A 13 -7.04 -11.92 20.96
CA LYS A 13 -5.63 -12.10 20.58
C LYS A 13 -5.48 -12.95 19.30
N ASP A 14 -6.31 -13.98 19.16
CA ASP A 14 -6.27 -14.88 18.01
C ASP A 14 -6.67 -14.15 16.72
N ASP A 15 -7.74 -13.35 16.77
CA ASP A 15 -8.16 -12.48 15.67
C ASP A 15 -7.05 -11.50 15.29
N LEU A 16 -6.40 -10.88 16.28
CA LEU A 16 -5.31 -9.93 16.04
C LEU A 16 -4.13 -10.60 15.30
N ILE A 17 -3.69 -11.77 15.75
CA ILE A 17 -2.59 -12.51 15.11
C ILE A 17 -2.97 -12.89 13.68
N TYR A 18 -4.20 -13.37 13.46
CA TYR A 18 -4.65 -13.73 12.13
C TYR A 18 -4.70 -12.51 11.21
N VAL A 19 -5.25 -11.39 11.67
CA VAL A 19 -5.31 -10.15 10.89
C VAL A 19 -3.90 -9.64 10.54
N ILE A 20 -2.95 -9.66 11.48
CA ILE A 20 -1.56 -9.28 11.20
C ILE A 20 -0.96 -10.16 10.10
N ARG A 21 -1.16 -11.48 10.15
CA ARG A 21 -0.71 -12.40 9.11
C ARG A 21 -1.33 -12.06 7.75
N GLN A 22 -2.63 -11.75 7.72
CA GLN A 22 -3.32 -11.37 6.49
C GLN A 22 -2.82 -10.04 5.92
N VAL A 23 -2.58 -9.05 6.79
CA VAL A 23 -2.06 -7.73 6.41
C VAL A 23 -0.68 -7.85 5.78
N LEU A 24 0.22 -8.60 6.43
CA LEU A 24 1.55 -8.85 5.90
C LEU A 24 1.47 -9.61 4.57
N PHE A 25 0.70 -10.70 4.53
CA PHE A 25 0.55 -11.50 3.32
C PHE A 25 0.01 -10.66 2.15
N MET A 26 -1.09 -9.94 2.34
CA MET A 26 -1.72 -9.12 1.30
C MET A 26 -0.84 -7.95 0.87
N GLY A 27 -0.18 -7.26 1.82
CA GLY A 27 0.73 -6.16 1.49
C GLY A 27 1.95 -6.63 0.69
N PHE A 28 2.60 -7.73 1.09
CA PHE A 28 3.76 -8.25 0.37
C PHE A 28 3.36 -8.87 -0.98
N THR A 29 2.45 -9.84 -0.99
CA THR A 29 2.07 -10.55 -2.23
C THR A 29 1.34 -9.62 -3.19
N GLY A 30 0.43 -8.80 -2.70
CA GLY A 30 -0.28 -7.79 -3.49
C GLY A 30 0.67 -6.74 -4.04
N GLY A 31 1.58 -6.21 -3.21
CA GLY A 31 2.59 -5.25 -3.67
C GLY A 31 3.49 -5.82 -4.78
N ILE A 32 3.99 -7.05 -4.63
CA ILE A 32 4.82 -7.71 -5.64
C ILE A 32 4.03 -7.94 -6.93
N LEU A 33 2.82 -8.50 -6.84
CA LEU A 33 1.99 -8.79 -8.02
C LEU A 33 1.64 -7.51 -8.78
N ILE A 34 1.22 -6.47 -8.05
CA ILE A 34 0.86 -5.19 -8.66
C ILE A 34 2.11 -4.51 -9.24
N GLY A 35 3.26 -4.55 -8.56
CA GLY A 35 4.50 -4.00 -9.08
C GLY A 35 4.97 -4.72 -10.36
N ALA A 36 4.83 -6.04 -10.42
CA ALA A 36 5.14 -6.82 -11.62
C ALA A 36 4.18 -6.49 -12.79
N LEU A 37 2.88 -6.39 -12.51
CA LEU A 37 1.89 -5.97 -13.50
C LEU A 37 2.14 -4.53 -13.99
N GLN A 38 2.42 -3.61 -13.06
CA GLN A 38 2.73 -2.22 -13.38
C GLN A 38 3.96 -2.13 -14.30
N LEU A 39 5.01 -2.89 -14.00
CA LEU A 39 6.20 -2.97 -14.84
C LEU A 39 5.88 -3.47 -16.25
N LEU A 40 5.08 -4.53 -16.37
CA LEU A 40 4.63 -5.03 -17.66
C LEU A 40 3.82 -3.97 -18.42
N MET A 41 2.93 -3.25 -17.75
CA MET A 41 2.11 -2.21 -18.35
C MET A 41 2.93 -1.00 -18.82
N ILE A 42 3.89 -0.56 -18.03
CA ILE A 42 4.83 0.51 -18.41
C ILE A 42 5.63 0.07 -19.64
N TYR A 43 6.20 -1.15 -19.61
CA TYR A 43 7.09 -1.60 -20.67
C TYR A 43 6.40 -1.86 -22.00
N LEU A 44 5.19 -2.45 -21.98
CA LEU A 44 4.47 -2.82 -23.21
C LEU A 44 3.52 -1.73 -23.72
N PHE A 45 2.91 -0.95 -22.82
CA PHE A 45 1.80 -0.07 -23.16
C PHE A 45 2.04 1.41 -22.80
N ASN A 46 3.17 1.76 -22.16
CA ASN A 46 3.44 3.11 -21.63
C ASN A 46 2.28 3.67 -20.79
N PHE A 47 1.63 2.79 -20.01
CA PHE A 47 0.40 3.11 -19.28
C PHE A 47 0.54 2.78 -17.80
N GLU A 48 0.02 3.65 -16.93
CA GLU A 48 0.12 3.49 -15.47
C GLU A 48 -1.24 3.13 -14.84
N LEU A 49 -1.28 2.01 -14.11
CA LEU A 49 -2.48 1.50 -13.43
C LEU A 49 -2.33 1.43 -11.90
N THR A 50 -1.25 1.99 -11.37
CA THR A 50 -0.85 1.92 -9.95
C THR A 50 -2.02 2.16 -8.99
N TRP A 51 -2.72 3.28 -9.13
CA TRP A 51 -3.79 3.66 -8.19
C TRP A 51 -5.01 2.73 -8.26
N LEU A 52 -5.42 2.35 -9.46
CA LEU A 52 -6.55 1.44 -9.66
C LEU A 52 -6.27 0.08 -9.01
N MET A 53 -5.07 -0.47 -9.24
CA MET A 53 -4.67 -1.75 -8.65
C MET A 53 -4.53 -1.67 -7.13
N LEU A 54 -4.05 -0.55 -6.59
CA LEU A 54 -3.97 -0.33 -5.16
C LEU A 54 -5.35 -0.18 -4.50
N PHE A 55 -6.34 0.41 -5.17
CA PHE A 55 -7.72 0.42 -4.68
C PHE A 55 -8.31 -0.99 -4.63
N VAL A 56 -8.04 -1.81 -5.66
CA VAL A 56 -8.43 -3.23 -5.64
C VAL A 56 -7.77 -3.96 -4.47
N LEU A 57 -6.47 -3.73 -4.23
CA LEU A 57 -5.76 -4.32 -3.09
C LEU A 57 -6.36 -3.90 -1.75
N ALA A 58 -6.64 -2.60 -1.58
CA ALA A 58 -7.24 -2.06 -0.37
C ALA A 58 -8.60 -2.71 -0.09
N PHE A 59 -9.44 -2.82 -1.12
CA PHE A 59 -10.76 -3.46 -1.03
C PHE A 59 -10.66 -4.94 -0.67
N LEU A 60 -9.81 -5.70 -1.36
CA LEU A 60 -9.64 -7.13 -1.10
C LEU A 60 -9.09 -7.39 0.30
N THR A 61 -8.13 -6.57 0.74
CA THR A 61 -7.53 -6.67 2.08
C THR A 61 -8.57 -6.38 3.15
N ALA A 62 -9.32 -5.28 3.02
CA ALA A 62 -10.36 -4.91 3.96
C ALA A 62 -11.45 -5.99 4.06
N ARG A 63 -11.89 -6.54 2.92
CA ARG A 63 -12.87 -7.65 2.88
C ARG A 63 -12.35 -8.89 3.59
N ARG A 64 -11.08 -9.24 3.40
CA ARG A 64 -10.46 -10.42 4.02
C ARG A 64 -10.33 -10.26 5.54
N ILE A 65 -9.96 -9.06 6.01
CA ILE A 65 -9.92 -8.75 7.44
C ILE A 65 -11.31 -8.89 8.05
N LYS A 66 -12.33 -8.33 7.41
CA LYS A 66 -13.72 -8.38 7.87
C LYS A 66 -14.29 -9.80 8.00
N GLN A 67 -13.82 -10.74 7.18
CA GLN A 67 -14.27 -12.14 7.23
C GLN A 67 -13.69 -12.94 8.40
N VAL A 68 -12.64 -12.42 9.04
CA VAL A 68 -11.90 -13.13 10.09
C VAL A 68 -12.30 -12.64 11.48
N ILE A 69 -12.59 -11.35 11.60
CA ILE A 69 -12.88 -10.72 12.88
C ILE A 69 -14.26 -11.14 13.40
N GLN A 70 -14.32 -11.50 14.69
CA GLN A 70 -15.58 -11.81 15.35
C GLN A 70 -16.26 -10.54 15.86
N GLU A 71 -15.47 -9.58 16.35
CA GLU A 71 -15.94 -8.26 16.78
C GLU A 71 -15.21 -7.13 16.06
N ASN A 72 -15.98 -6.10 15.69
CA ASN A 72 -15.44 -4.92 15.05
C ASN A 72 -14.66 -4.06 16.05
N HIS A 73 -13.33 -3.98 15.90
CA HIS A 73 -12.46 -3.06 16.64
C HIS A 73 -11.71 -2.11 15.68
N ILE A 74 -11.47 -0.86 16.10
CA ILE A 74 -10.82 0.17 15.24
C ILE A 74 -9.39 -0.21 14.80
N ILE A 75 -8.72 -1.06 15.56
CA ILE A 75 -7.36 -1.53 15.28
C ILE A 75 -7.28 -2.29 13.95
N TYR A 76 -8.33 -3.02 13.57
CA TYR A 76 -8.38 -3.77 12.32
C TYR A 76 -8.42 -2.84 11.10
N ASN A 77 -9.06 -1.67 11.25
CA ASN A 77 -9.08 -0.65 10.20
C ASN A 77 -7.71 0.01 10.05
N LEU A 78 -7.02 0.28 11.16
CA LEU A 78 -5.65 0.78 11.13
C LEU A 78 -4.70 -0.23 10.48
N LEU A 79 -4.88 -1.52 10.79
CA LEU A 79 -4.13 -2.60 10.17
C LEU A 79 -4.37 -2.70 8.66
N SER A 80 -5.61 -2.47 8.19
CA SER A 80 -5.91 -2.39 6.76
C SER A 80 -5.21 -1.22 6.07
N VAL A 81 -5.13 -0.05 6.73
CA VAL A 81 -4.37 1.10 6.23
C VAL A 81 -2.87 0.78 6.16
N LEU A 82 -2.32 0.11 7.18
CA LEU A 82 -0.93 -0.34 7.17
C LEU A 82 -0.66 -1.32 6.01
N ALA A 83 -1.59 -2.23 5.73
CA ALA A 83 -1.48 -3.13 4.58
C ALA A 83 -1.40 -2.37 3.25
N PHE A 84 -2.22 -1.31 3.09
CA PHE A 84 -2.21 -0.46 1.91
C PHE A 84 -0.88 0.29 1.75
N ILE A 85 -0.38 0.91 2.82
CA ILE A 85 0.90 1.63 2.82
C ILE A 85 2.05 0.67 2.49
N LEU A 86 2.05 -0.52 3.11
CA LEU A 86 3.04 -1.56 2.84
C LEU A 86 2.96 -2.05 1.39
N GLY A 87 1.75 -2.28 0.88
CA GLY A 87 1.52 -2.67 -0.51
C GLY A 87 2.03 -1.63 -1.51
N TYR A 88 1.77 -0.35 -1.26
CA TYR A 88 2.30 0.76 -2.07
C TYR A 88 3.83 0.79 -2.05
N TYR A 89 4.44 0.63 -0.88
CA TYR A 89 5.89 0.59 -0.74
C TYR A 89 6.52 -0.58 -1.51
N ILE A 90 6.01 -1.79 -1.31
CA ILE A 90 6.51 -3.00 -1.99
C ILE A 90 6.31 -2.92 -3.50
N LEU A 91 5.17 -2.43 -3.97
CA LEU A 91 4.91 -2.16 -5.39
C LEU A 91 6.00 -1.30 -6.02
N ASN A 92 6.33 -0.19 -5.36
CA ASN A 92 7.33 0.74 -5.88
C ASN A 92 8.74 0.12 -5.90
N ILE A 93 9.10 -0.65 -4.87
CA ILE A 93 10.35 -1.43 -4.86
C ILE A 93 10.38 -2.40 -6.04
N THR A 94 9.34 -3.23 -6.19
CA THR A 94 9.27 -4.25 -7.24
C THR A 94 9.38 -3.60 -8.62
N THR A 95 8.67 -2.50 -8.85
CA THR A 95 8.69 -1.76 -10.11
C THR A 95 10.08 -1.18 -10.39
N ARG A 96 10.71 -0.52 -9.42
CA ARG A 96 12.05 0.08 -9.60
C ARG A 96 13.14 -0.96 -9.83
N VAL A 97 13.14 -2.05 -9.05
CA VAL A 97 14.09 -3.15 -9.22
C VAL A 97 13.94 -3.75 -10.61
N GLY A 98 12.72 -4.00 -11.05
CA GLY A 98 12.49 -4.57 -12.37
C GLY A 98 12.85 -3.62 -13.51
N ILE A 99 12.54 -2.32 -13.41
CA ILE A 99 12.98 -1.32 -14.40
C ILE A 99 14.52 -1.30 -14.49
N PHE A 100 15.21 -1.30 -13.35
CA PHE A 100 16.67 -1.31 -13.32
C PHE A 100 17.22 -2.56 -14.01
N TYR A 101 16.64 -3.72 -13.72
CA TYR A 101 17.03 -4.98 -14.36
C TYR A 101 16.81 -4.96 -15.87
N LEU A 102 15.67 -4.45 -16.35
CA LEU A 102 15.37 -4.35 -17.78
C LEU A 102 16.32 -3.40 -18.51
N LEU A 103 16.72 -2.29 -17.89
CA LEU A 103 17.59 -1.29 -18.51
C LEU A 103 19.08 -1.69 -18.50
N THR A 104 19.54 -2.35 -17.44
CA THR A 104 20.97 -2.64 -17.25
C THR A 104 21.34 -4.11 -17.49
N GLY A 105 20.36 -5.00 -17.59
CA GLY A 105 20.57 -6.44 -17.72
C GLY A 105 21.18 -7.11 -16.48
N SER A 106 21.39 -6.39 -15.38
CA SER A 106 22.04 -6.91 -14.17
C SER A 106 21.47 -6.35 -12.88
N LEU A 107 21.34 -7.20 -11.87
CA LEU A 107 21.01 -6.80 -10.49
C LEU A 107 22.24 -6.41 -9.66
N SER A 108 23.46 -6.65 -10.16
CA SER A 108 24.70 -6.48 -9.38
C SER A 108 25.00 -5.02 -9.02
N ASN A 109 24.52 -4.08 -9.83
CA ASN A 109 24.79 -2.65 -9.67
C ASN A 109 23.57 -1.89 -9.14
N VAL A 110 22.54 -2.61 -8.68
CA VAL A 110 21.36 -2.01 -8.10
C VAL A 110 21.76 -1.28 -6.82
N PRO A 111 21.46 0.02 -6.67
CA PRO A 111 21.73 0.74 -5.42
C PRO A 111 20.72 0.30 -4.35
N VAL A 112 20.96 -0.85 -3.72
CA VAL A 112 20.03 -1.50 -2.79
C VAL A 112 19.61 -0.56 -1.66
N LEU A 113 20.54 0.20 -1.09
CA LEU A 113 20.26 1.17 -0.03
C LEU A 113 19.33 2.30 -0.48
N ALA A 114 19.44 2.72 -1.75
CA ALA A 114 18.54 3.74 -2.30
C ALA A 114 17.16 3.14 -2.58
N ILE A 115 17.09 1.91 -3.12
CA ILE A 115 15.82 1.24 -3.41
C ILE A 115 15.05 0.89 -2.14
N LEU A 116 15.72 0.49 -1.06
CA LEU A 116 15.05 0.17 0.19
C LEU A 116 14.75 1.40 1.05
N ASN A 117 15.03 2.61 0.57
CA ASN A 117 14.73 3.82 1.33
C ASN A 117 13.24 4.21 1.16
N PRO A 118 12.41 4.08 2.21
CA PRO A 118 10.99 4.43 2.13
C PRO A 118 10.75 5.92 1.86
N ILE A 119 11.65 6.80 2.31
CA ILE A 119 11.48 8.26 2.17
C ILE A 119 11.33 8.67 0.71
N ILE A 120 12.03 7.98 -0.20
CA ILE A 120 11.99 8.27 -1.64
C ILE A 120 10.59 8.03 -2.21
N TYR A 121 9.91 6.96 -1.78
CA TYR A 121 8.58 6.60 -2.30
C TYR A 121 7.45 7.44 -1.72
N PHE A 122 7.66 8.03 -0.55
CA PHE A 122 6.70 8.91 0.11
C PHE A 122 7.07 10.39 0.02
N GLN A 123 8.03 10.74 -0.83
CA GLN A 123 8.48 12.13 -1.01
C GLN A 123 7.35 13.04 -1.51
N PHE A 124 6.35 12.50 -2.21
CA PHE A 124 5.18 13.24 -2.68
C PHE A 124 4.36 13.86 -1.52
N LEU A 125 4.48 13.32 -0.30
CA LEU A 125 3.85 13.85 0.91
C LEU A 125 4.65 14.99 1.56
N ASN A 126 5.86 15.29 1.11
CA ASN A 126 6.71 16.32 1.72
C ASN A 126 6.30 17.73 1.24
N PRO A 127 5.71 18.58 2.11
CA PRO A 127 5.27 19.92 1.73
C PRO A 127 6.41 20.88 1.38
N LEU A 128 7.64 20.56 1.81
CA LEU A 128 8.83 21.36 1.51
C LEU A 128 9.47 20.99 0.17
N SER A 129 8.95 20.00 -0.55
CA SER A 129 9.45 19.63 -1.87
C SER A 129 9.12 20.71 -2.90
N SER A 130 10.07 21.02 -3.79
CA SER A 130 9.85 21.93 -4.92
C SER A 130 8.76 21.42 -5.89
N THR A 131 8.48 20.12 -5.88
CA THR A 131 7.46 19.48 -6.71
C THR A 131 6.09 19.37 -6.02
N PHE A 132 5.94 19.82 -4.77
CA PHE A 132 4.75 19.52 -3.96
C PHE A 132 3.44 20.02 -4.58
N LEU A 133 3.46 21.21 -5.18
CA LEU A 133 2.29 21.84 -5.81
C LEU A 133 2.10 21.46 -7.28
N GLN A 134 2.91 20.56 -7.83
CA GLN A 134 2.72 20.08 -9.20
C GLN A 134 1.44 19.25 -9.31
N VAL A 135 0.74 19.36 -10.43
CA VAL A 135 -0.54 18.66 -10.67
C VAL A 135 -0.41 17.16 -10.43
N ASN A 136 0.65 16.54 -10.94
CA ASN A 136 0.90 15.11 -10.76
C ASN A 136 1.03 14.75 -9.27
N ASN A 137 1.78 15.54 -8.50
CA ASN A 137 1.96 15.33 -7.06
C ASN A 137 0.65 15.50 -6.29
N LEU A 138 -0.16 16.50 -6.64
CA LEU A 138 -1.48 16.71 -6.04
C LEU A 138 -2.44 15.55 -6.32
N LEU A 139 -2.40 14.99 -7.54
CA LEU A 139 -3.18 13.80 -7.89
C LEU A 139 -2.71 12.57 -7.10
N GLU A 140 -1.40 12.38 -6.95
CA GLU A 140 -0.84 11.31 -6.12
C GLU A 140 -1.29 11.42 -4.66
N ILE A 141 -1.21 12.62 -4.06
CA ILE A 141 -1.71 12.87 -2.70
C ILE A 141 -3.19 12.53 -2.61
N LEU A 142 -3.99 13.01 -3.57
CA LEU A 142 -5.44 12.81 -3.57
C LEU A 142 -5.81 11.32 -3.67
N PHE A 143 -5.23 10.58 -4.61
CA PHE A 143 -5.47 9.14 -4.74
C PHE A 143 -4.94 8.34 -3.54
N PHE A 144 -3.82 8.76 -2.95
CA PHE A 144 -3.30 8.15 -1.73
C PHE A 144 -4.25 8.33 -0.55
N ILE A 145 -4.78 9.54 -0.35
CA ILE A 145 -5.77 9.83 0.71
C ILE A 145 -7.06 9.02 0.47
N ILE A 146 -7.55 8.97 -0.77
CA ILE A 146 -8.70 8.14 -1.14
C ILE A 146 -8.41 6.68 -0.81
N GLY A 147 -7.21 6.18 -1.11
CA GLY A 147 -6.83 4.78 -0.85
C GLY A 147 -6.82 4.45 0.62
N ILE A 148 -6.27 5.34 1.45
CA ILE A 148 -6.32 5.24 2.92
C ILE A 148 -7.78 5.24 3.39
N TYR A 149 -8.60 6.16 2.88
CA TYR A 149 -10.01 6.24 3.25
C TYR A 149 -10.76 4.95 2.91
N TYR A 150 -10.55 4.41 1.71
CA TYR A 150 -11.14 3.14 1.29
C TYR A 150 -10.67 1.98 2.17
N ALA A 151 -9.36 1.85 2.42
CA ALA A 151 -8.81 0.82 3.30
C ALA A 151 -9.43 0.89 4.71
N PHE A 152 -9.65 2.10 5.24
CA PHE A 152 -10.23 2.32 6.56
C PHE A 152 -11.74 2.11 6.62
N GLN A 153 -12.47 2.48 5.56
CA GLN A 153 -13.94 2.43 5.55
C GLN A 153 -14.46 1.03 5.28
N TYR A 154 -13.82 0.27 4.38
CA TYR A 154 -14.28 -1.08 4.02
C TYR A 154 -13.92 -2.15 5.06
N SER A 155 -13.08 -1.81 6.03
CA SER A 155 -12.74 -2.66 7.18
C SER A 155 -13.69 -2.49 8.37
N LYS A 156 -14.59 -1.48 8.34
CA LYS A 156 -15.69 -1.33 9.31
C LYS A 156 -16.81 -2.35 9.07
#